data_AF-A0A938ATR9-F1
#
_entry.id   AF-A0A938ATR9-F1
#
_cell.length_a   1.000
_cell.length_b   1.000
_cell.length_c   1.000
_cell.angle_alpha   90.00
_cell.angle_beta   90.00
_cell.angle_gamma   90.00
#
_symmetry.space_group_name_H-M   'P 1'
#
loop_
_entity.id
_entity.type
_entity.pdbx_description
1 polymer ?
#
loop_
_entity_poly.entity_id
_entity_poly.type
_entity_poly.pdbx_seq_one_letter_code
_entity_poly.pdbx_strand_id
1 'polypeptide(L)'
;SEAERREPRLVRLRDIISTTNSQHVDLNDPDVRRMLRELVQSEVDLAQQYKQLGQSIDAVLQLTEAQKICRALSMDSHAKLLEQMIRELQV
;
A
#
# COMPACT_ATOMS: atom_id res chain seq x y z
N SER A 1 21.95 -22.25 17.76
CA SER A 1 21.73 -21.62 16.45
C SER A 1 20.61 -20.63 16.60
N GLU A 2 20.97 -19.38 16.89
CA GLU A 2 20.05 -18.25 16.93
C GLU A 2 19.68 -17.92 15.48
N ALA A 3 18.62 -18.57 14.97
CA ALA A 3 17.83 -17.92 13.96
C ALA A 3 17.35 -16.63 14.62
N GLU A 4 17.95 -15.50 14.27
CA GLU A 4 17.56 -14.15 14.69
C GLU A 4 16.04 -14.10 14.71
N ARG A 5 15.45 -14.14 15.91
CA ARG A 5 14.02 -13.88 16.08
C ARG A 5 13.86 -12.41 15.74
N ARG A 6 13.68 -12.10 14.45
CA ARG A 6 13.37 -10.76 13.97
C ARG A 6 12.18 -10.30 14.79
N GLU A 7 12.37 -9.27 15.60
CA GLU A 7 11.29 -8.71 16.42
C GLU A 7 10.11 -8.36 15.49
N PRO A 8 8.88 -8.72 15.87
CA PRO A 8 7.71 -8.51 15.01
C PRO A 8 7.57 -7.02 14.70
N ARG A 9 7.45 -6.68 13.41
CA ARG A 9 7.28 -5.30 12.97
C ARG A 9 5.80 -4.98 12.96
N LEU A 10 5.26 -4.80 14.16
CA LEU A 10 3.85 -4.51 14.37
C LEU A 10 3.52 -3.07 13.98
N VAL A 11 2.53 -2.94 13.11
CA VAL A 11 2.01 -1.67 12.59
C VAL A 11 0.49 -1.71 12.62
N ARG A 12 -0.15 -0.58 12.86
CA ARG A 12 -1.63 -0.54 12.84
C ARG A 12 -2.10 -0.57 11.41
N LEU A 13 -3.11 -1.39 11.13
CA LEU A 13 -3.72 -1.46 9.79
C LEU A 13 -4.17 -0.08 9.29
N ARG A 14 -4.76 0.75 10.16
CA ARG A 14 -5.18 2.13 9.82
C ARG A 14 -4.05 3.06 9.34
N ASP A 15 -2.81 2.76 9.70
CA ASP A 15 -1.65 3.57 9.32
C ASP A 15 -1.13 3.19 7.91
N ILE A 16 -1.64 2.08 7.36
CA ILE A 16 -1.21 1.49 6.10
C ILE A 16 -2.33 1.52 5.07
N ILE A 17 -3.57 1.26 5.52
CA ILE A 17 -4.77 1.22 4.70
C ILE A 17 -5.90 2.01 5.38
N SER A 18 -6.73 2.67 4.60
CA SER A 18 -7.92 3.37 5.09
C SER A 18 -8.96 2.35 5.60
N THR A 19 -8.93 2.10 6.91
CA THR A 19 -9.85 1.18 7.59
C THR A 19 -10.20 1.69 8.97
N THR A 20 -11.41 1.37 9.44
CA THR A 20 -11.82 1.60 10.84
C THR A 20 -11.18 0.61 11.80
N ASN A 21 -10.52 -0.43 11.28
CA ASN A 21 -9.88 -1.47 12.06
C ASN A 21 -8.71 -0.90 12.90
N SER A 22 -8.59 -1.37 14.14
CA SER A 22 -7.53 -0.99 15.10
C SER A 22 -6.47 -2.09 15.28
N GLN A 23 -6.60 -3.19 14.55
CA GLN A 23 -5.69 -4.33 14.63
C GLN A 23 -4.28 -3.95 14.18
N HIS A 24 -3.31 -4.64 14.81
CA HIS A 24 -1.91 -4.59 14.43
C HIS A 24 -1.60 -5.79 13.55
N VAL A 25 -0.77 -5.57 12.53
CA VAL A 25 -0.27 -6.62 11.65
C VAL A 25 1.25 -6.66 11.72
N ASP A 26 1.81 -7.86 11.65
CA ASP A 26 3.26 -8.05 11.59
C ASP A 26 3.75 -8.01 10.14
N LEU A 27 4.56 -7.02 9.78
CA LEU A 27 5.12 -6.89 8.43
C LEU A 27 6.28 -7.86 8.16
N ASN A 28 6.74 -8.61 9.16
CA ASN A 28 7.69 -9.69 8.98
C ASN A 28 7.00 -11.01 8.62
N ASP A 29 5.70 -11.12 8.87
CA ASP A 29 4.91 -12.28 8.47
C ASP A 29 4.82 -12.35 6.93
N PRO A 30 5.30 -13.44 6.30
CA PRO A 30 5.29 -13.59 4.85
C PRO A 30 3.89 -13.59 4.25
N ASP A 31 2.87 -14.09 4.95
CA ASP A 31 1.49 -14.08 4.50
C ASP A 31 0.91 -12.67 4.55
N VAL A 32 1.18 -11.91 5.61
CA VAL A 32 0.81 -10.48 5.68
C VAL A 32 1.47 -9.70 4.55
N ARG A 33 2.75 -9.91 4.29
CA ARG A 33 3.46 -9.25 3.19
C ARG A 33 2.87 -9.62 1.84
N ARG A 34 2.48 -10.88 1.64
CA ARG A 34 1.83 -11.35 0.41
C ARG A 34 0.47 -10.68 0.23
N MET A 35 -0.39 -10.70 1.25
CA MET A 35 -1.70 -10.03 1.20
C MET A 35 -1.58 -8.52 0.92
N LEU A 36 -0.63 -7.83 1.55
CA LEU A 36 -0.40 -6.41 1.31
C LEU A 36 0.09 -6.13 -0.12
N ARG A 37 0.87 -7.02 -0.73
CA ARG A 37 1.27 -6.91 -2.14
C ARG A 37 0.11 -7.14 -3.10
N GLU A 38 -0.73 -8.13 -2.83
CA GLU A 38 -1.96 -8.39 -3.59
C GLU A 38 -2.91 -7.18 -3.51
N LEU A 39 -2.99 -6.54 -2.34
CA LEU A 39 -3.76 -5.32 -2.16
C LEU A 39 -3.18 -4.14 -2.96
N VAL A 40 -1.87 -3.91 -2.94
CA VAL A 40 -1.22 -2.88 -3.78
C VAL A 40 -1.59 -3.05 -5.25
N GLN A 41 -1.55 -4.29 -5.76
CA GLN A 41 -1.94 -4.54 -7.16
C GLN A 41 -3.40 -4.19 -7.41
N SER A 42 -4.29 -4.60 -6.51
CA SER A 42 -5.74 -4.34 -6.62
C SER A 42 -6.05 -2.83 -6.63
N GLU A 43 -5.41 -2.07 -5.74
CA GLU A 43 -5.55 -0.61 -5.66
C GLU A 43 -5.04 0.09 -6.94
N VAL A 44 -3.92 -0.38 -7.50
CA VAL A 44 -3.39 0.15 -8.77
C VAL A 44 -4.35 -0.14 -9.93
N ASP A 45 -4.90 -1.34 -10.00
CA ASP A 45 -5.85 -1.72 -11.05
C ASP A 45 -7.15 -0.91 -10.95
N LEU A 46 -7.66 -0.70 -9.73
CA LEU A 46 -8.79 0.18 -9.44
C LEU A 46 -8.49 1.63 -9.86
N ALA A 47 -7.30 2.15 -9.54
CA ALA A 47 -6.90 3.49 -9.96
C ALA A 47 -6.90 3.66 -11.47
N GLN A 48 -6.45 2.65 -12.22
CA GLN A 48 -6.48 2.67 -13.68
C GLN A 48 -7.91 2.68 -14.23
N GLN A 49 -8.81 1.92 -13.62
CA GLN A 49 -10.23 1.91 -13.97
C GLN A 49 -10.86 3.29 -13.72
N TYR A 50 -10.64 3.87 -12.53
CA TYR A 50 -11.13 5.21 -12.21
C TYR A 50 -10.57 6.28 -13.16
N LYS A 51 -9.29 6.19 -13.54
CA LYS A 51 -8.69 7.07 -14.55
C LYS A 51 -9.40 6.95 -15.90
N GLN A 52 -9.70 5.73 -16.37
CA GLN A 52 -10.41 5.51 -17.63
C GLN A 52 -11.85 6.06 -17.60
N LEU A 53 -12.47 6.08 -16.42
CA LEU A 53 -13.81 6.67 -16.20
C LEU A 53 -13.78 8.19 -15.98
N GLY A 54 -12.60 8.84 -16.01
CA GLY A 54 -12.46 10.27 -15.73
C GLY A 54 -12.57 10.64 -14.25
N GLN A 55 -12.58 9.66 -13.34
CA GLN A 55 -12.65 9.83 -11.89
C GLN A 55 -11.25 10.00 -11.28
N SER A 56 -10.60 11.13 -11.57
CA SER A 56 -9.21 11.38 -11.14
C SER A 56 -9.04 11.43 -9.61
N ILE A 57 -10.05 11.93 -8.88
CA ILE A 57 -10.02 11.98 -7.40
C ILE A 57 -9.99 10.57 -6.80
N ASP A 58 -10.87 9.67 -7.27
CA ASP A 58 -10.94 8.29 -6.82
C ASP A 58 -9.65 7.54 -7.19
N ALA A 59 -9.12 7.76 -8.40
CA ALA A 59 -7.85 7.19 -8.82
C ALA A 59 -6.67 7.62 -7.92
N VAL A 60 -6.60 8.90 -7.56
CA VAL A 60 -5.59 9.43 -6.63
C VAL A 60 -5.72 8.79 -5.25
N LEU A 61 -6.95 8.58 -4.75
CA LEU A 61 -7.18 7.93 -3.47
C LEU A 61 -6.62 6.51 -3.46
N GLN A 62 -6.94 5.69 -4.47
CA GLN A 62 -6.46 4.31 -4.56
C GLN A 62 -4.92 4.24 -4.66
N LEU A 63 -4.30 5.09 -5.50
CA LEU A 63 -2.84 5.14 -5.59
C LEU A 63 -2.18 5.59 -4.29
N THR A 64 -2.84 6.46 -3.52
CA THR A 64 -2.35 6.92 -2.21
C THR A 64 -2.33 5.78 -1.20
N GLU A 65 -3.37 4.95 -1.18
CA GLU A 65 -3.42 3.75 -0.33
C GLU A 65 -2.35 2.73 -0.75
N ALA A 66 -2.21 2.45 -2.05
CA ALA A 66 -1.13 1.61 -2.57
C ALA A 66 0.26 2.13 -2.15
N GLN A 67 0.48 3.46 -2.21
CA GLN A 67 1.74 4.08 -1.83
C GLN A 67 2.05 3.89 -0.34
N LYS A 68 1.06 4.06 0.55
CA LYS A 68 1.22 3.84 1.99
C LYS A 68 1.65 2.40 2.28
N ILE A 69 1.01 1.43 1.63
CA ILE A 69 1.37 0.01 1.75
C ILE A 69 2.81 -0.23 1.27
N CYS A 70 3.21 0.31 0.12
CA CYS A 70 4.59 0.17 -0.36
C CYS A 70 5.61 0.75 0.62
N ARG A 71 5.34 1.92 1.22
CA ARG A 71 6.21 2.52 2.25
C ARG A 71 6.30 1.64 3.50
N ALA A 72 5.18 1.10 3.96
CA ALA A 72 5.16 0.18 5.10
C ALA A 72 6.02 -1.08 4.82
N LEU A 73 5.92 -1.64 3.62
CA LEU A 73 6.71 -2.79 3.18
C LEU A 73 8.18 -2.49 2.83
N SER A 74 8.61 -1.22 2.94
CA SER A 74 9.95 -0.76 2.54
C SER A 74 10.24 -0.99 1.05
N MET A 75 9.22 -0.84 0.20
CA MET A 75 9.27 -0.93 -1.26
C MET A 75 9.40 0.47 -1.87
N ASP A 76 10.46 1.20 -1.51
CA ASP A 76 10.59 2.65 -1.79
C ASP A 76 10.56 3.00 -3.28
N SER A 77 11.12 2.15 -4.15
CA SER A 77 11.07 2.35 -5.60
C SER A 77 9.64 2.32 -6.14
N HIS A 78 8.78 1.44 -5.60
CA HIS A 78 7.37 1.36 -5.99
C HIS A 78 6.60 2.55 -5.42
N ALA A 79 6.89 2.94 -4.18
CA ALA A 79 6.26 4.11 -3.57
C ALA A 79 6.55 5.41 -4.36
N LYS A 80 7.76 5.56 -4.91
CA LYS A 80 8.12 6.68 -5.80
C LYS A 80 7.38 6.64 -7.13
N LEU A 81 7.24 5.46 -7.74
CA LEU A 81 6.47 5.30 -8.97
C LEU A 81 5.00 5.71 -8.77
N LEU A 82 4.38 5.24 -7.69
CA LEU A 82 3.00 5.61 -7.34
C LEU A 82 2.88 7.10 -7.05
N GLU A 83 3.88 7.72 -6.43
CA GLU A 83 3.91 9.18 -6.23
C GLU A 83 3.89 9.94 -7.56
N GLN A 84 4.67 9.48 -8.53
CA GLN A 84 4.69 10.08 -9.85
C GLN A 84 3.34 9.95 -10.55
N MET A 85 2.72 8.77 -10.50
CA MET A 85 1.39 8.53 -11.07
C MET A 85 0.31 9.43 -10.44
N ILE A 86 0.37 9.63 -9.11
CA ILE A 86 -0.53 10.56 -8.40
C ILE A 86 -0.35 11.99 -8.92
N ARG A 87 0.90 12.45 -9.06
CA ARG A 87 1.19 13.79 -9.57
C ARG A 87 0.68 13.96 -10.99
N GLU A 88 0.83 12.97 -11.86
CA GLU A 88 0.32 13.00 -13.24
C GLU A 88 -1.21 13.10 -13.32
N LEU A 89 -1.95 12.65 -12.30
CA LEU A 89 -3.42 12.76 -12.24
C LEU A 89 -3.92 14.09 -11.69
N GLN A 90 -3.03 14.89 -11.09
CA GLN A 90 -3.35 16.18 -10.45
C GLN A 90 -3.05 17.39 -11.33
N VAL A 91 -2.47 17.17 -12.53
CA VAL A 91 -2.13 18.19 -13.54
C VAL A 91 -3.21 18.22 -14.62
#